data_AF-A0A561BBV7-F1
#
_entry.id   AF-A0A561BBV7-F1
#
_cell.length_a   1.000
_cell.length_b   1.000
_cell.length_c   1.000
_cell.angle_alpha   90.00
_cell.angle_beta   90.00
_cell.angle_gamma   90.00
#
_symmetry.space_group_name_H-M   'P 1'
#
loop_
_entity.id
_entity.type
_entity.pdbx_description
1 polymer ?
#
loop_
_entity_poly.entity_id
_entity_poly.type
_entity_poly.pdbx_seq_one_letter_code
_entity_poly.pdbx_strand_id
1 'polypeptide(L)'
;MDSLIAASARALAAGDALGALKRVALRDDPPALALRGIAMAQLGEHPRARELLRRAARGFGAHEELARARCVVAEAEVAMAMRELGGSPRALAAAAATLEAHADHANALQARLIAARQQLLLGRLEAARAALAPLDARDLPPALEAVAELTTMELALRSLHVGPARAALARAQAAAARARVPALSAEVAEAQAALDRPAARRLFAGGEEALRLDEVAALRASDALVVDACRRGVGAGGAWRPLARRPVLFALARALAEAWPGDIEREALIAYAFNTRHPDETLRARLRVEIGRLRALVAAEAGIEATARGFVLRPRDAREVVVLAPPIDGEQASLVALLSDGAAWSTSALALALDASQRTVQRALAELEAEGRVRAIGRARAQRWLAPPLTGFTTILLLPAALPIE
;
A
#
# COMPACT_ATOMS: atom_id res chain seq x y z
N MET A 1 -36.53 -15.22 15.94
CA MET A 1 -35.48 -15.19 14.88
C MET A 1 -35.58 -16.49 14.10
N ASP A 2 -35.66 -16.43 12.77
CA ASP A 2 -35.77 -17.61 11.89
C ASP A 2 -34.57 -18.56 12.09
N SER A 3 -34.83 -19.83 12.37
CA SER A 3 -33.80 -20.83 12.70
C SER A 3 -32.82 -21.07 11.54
N LEU A 4 -33.27 -20.93 10.29
CA LEU A 4 -32.43 -21.09 9.10
C LEU A 4 -31.47 -19.92 8.95
N ILE A 5 -31.94 -18.69 9.18
CA ILE A 5 -31.11 -17.48 9.16
C ILE A 5 -30.02 -17.56 10.22
N ALA A 6 -30.36 -17.96 11.45
CA ALA A 6 -29.40 -18.13 12.53
C ALA A 6 -28.36 -19.23 12.24
N ALA A 7 -28.80 -20.36 11.67
CA ALA A 7 -27.90 -21.45 11.28
C ALA A 7 -26.94 -21.03 10.15
N SER A 8 -27.45 -20.31 9.16
CA SER A 8 -26.63 -19.78 8.07
C SER A 8 -25.63 -18.73 8.54
N ALA A 9 -26.01 -17.84 9.45
CA ALA A 9 -25.09 -16.87 10.03
C ALA A 9 -23.94 -17.57 10.77
N ARG A 10 -24.22 -18.63 11.55
CA ARG A 10 -23.18 -19.45 12.19
C ARG A 10 -22.28 -20.16 11.19
N ALA A 11 -22.86 -20.71 10.10
CA ALA A 11 -22.08 -21.33 9.04
C ALA A 11 -21.10 -20.32 8.40
N LEU A 12 -21.56 -19.11 8.09
CA LEU A 12 -20.72 -18.05 7.52
C LEU A 12 -19.63 -17.58 8.49
N ALA A 13 -19.94 -17.48 9.78
CA ALA A 13 -18.95 -17.15 10.82
C ALA A 13 -17.83 -18.20 10.91
N ALA A 14 -18.11 -19.45 10.55
CA ALA A 14 -17.13 -20.54 10.46
C ALA A 14 -16.50 -20.69 9.06
N GLY A 15 -16.85 -19.84 8.10
CA GLY A 15 -16.36 -19.90 6.71
C GLY A 15 -17.07 -20.94 5.80
N ASP A 16 -18.17 -21.53 6.24
CA ASP A 16 -18.97 -22.49 5.45
C ASP A 16 -20.00 -21.75 4.56
N ALA A 17 -19.50 -21.08 3.51
CA ALA A 17 -20.31 -20.36 2.55
C ALA A 17 -21.34 -21.27 1.83
N LEU A 18 -20.92 -22.48 1.45
CA LEU A 18 -21.79 -23.44 0.75
C LEU A 18 -22.91 -23.96 1.66
N GLY A 19 -22.62 -24.27 2.92
CA GLY A 19 -23.63 -24.68 3.88
C GLY A 19 -24.62 -23.55 4.19
N ALA A 20 -24.18 -22.30 4.24
CA ALA A 20 -25.10 -21.17 4.34
C ALA A 20 -26.02 -21.09 3.11
N LEU A 21 -25.46 -21.16 1.90
CA LEU A 21 -26.24 -21.10 0.65
C LEU A 21 -27.28 -22.23 0.55
N LYS A 22 -26.94 -23.45 0.97
CA LYS A 22 -27.90 -24.58 1.01
C LYS A 22 -29.20 -24.26 1.78
N ARG A 23 -29.14 -23.35 2.76
CA ARG A 23 -30.28 -22.99 3.61
C ARG A 23 -31.03 -21.75 3.14
N VAL A 24 -30.36 -20.81 2.46
CA VAL A 24 -30.95 -19.49 2.10
C VAL A 24 -31.02 -19.20 0.59
N ALA A 25 -30.53 -20.09 -0.28
CA ALA A 25 -30.42 -19.86 -1.72
C ALA A 25 -31.72 -19.39 -2.39
N LEU A 26 -32.87 -19.98 -2.00
CA LEU A 26 -34.18 -19.76 -2.63
C LEU A 26 -35.00 -18.63 -2.00
N ARG A 27 -34.45 -17.91 -1.00
CA ARG A 27 -35.19 -16.92 -0.22
C ARG A 27 -34.81 -15.50 -0.58
N ASP A 28 -35.79 -14.68 -0.94
CA ASP A 28 -35.58 -13.29 -1.36
C ASP A 28 -35.91 -12.23 -0.30
N ASP A 29 -36.16 -12.64 0.96
CA ASP A 29 -36.28 -11.71 2.07
C ASP A 29 -34.93 -11.01 2.40
N PRO A 30 -34.94 -9.80 3.00
CA PRO A 30 -33.72 -9.03 3.23
C PRO A 30 -32.64 -9.76 4.06
N PRO A 31 -32.96 -10.46 5.17
CA PRO A 31 -31.99 -11.30 5.89
C PRO A 31 -31.34 -12.38 5.01
N ALA A 32 -32.12 -13.10 4.21
CA ALA A 32 -31.59 -14.13 3.31
C ALA A 32 -30.71 -13.52 2.20
N LEU A 33 -31.10 -12.37 1.64
CA LEU A 33 -30.27 -11.62 0.68
C LEU A 33 -28.93 -11.21 1.29
N ALA A 34 -28.92 -10.71 2.53
CA ALA A 34 -27.70 -10.31 3.22
C ALA A 34 -26.74 -11.49 3.40
N LEU A 35 -27.24 -12.62 3.90
CA LEU A 35 -26.44 -13.84 4.09
C LEU A 35 -25.93 -14.44 2.77
N ARG A 36 -26.75 -14.44 1.72
CA ARG A 36 -26.29 -14.82 0.37
C ARG A 36 -25.20 -13.88 -0.13
N GLY A 37 -25.32 -12.58 0.10
CA GLY A 37 -24.30 -11.60 -0.24
C GLY A 37 -22.96 -11.90 0.43
N ILE A 38 -22.96 -12.16 1.74
CA ILE A 38 -21.75 -12.53 2.49
C ILE A 38 -21.16 -13.85 1.97
N ALA A 39 -22.00 -14.86 1.71
CA ALA A 39 -21.55 -16.13 1.16
C ALA A 39 -20.87 -15.97 -0.22
N MET A 40 -21.45 -15.16 -1.11
CA MET A 40 -20.86 -14.84 -2.41
C MET A 40 -19.52 -14.12 -2.26
N ALA A 41 -19.39 -13.23 -1.26
CA ALA A 41 -18.13 -12.56 -0.98
C ALA A 41 -17.03 -13.54 -0.54
N GLN A 42 -17.36 -14.50 0.33
CA GLN A 42 -16.42 -15.56 0.77
C GLN A 42 -15.99 -16.48 -0.39
N LEU A 43 -16.82 -16.60 -1.44
CA LEU A 43 -16.52 -17.36 -2.65
C LEU A 43 -15.79 -16.54 -3.73
N GLY A 44 -15.51 -15.25 -3.49
CA GLY A 44 -14.85 -14.36 -4.46
C GLY A 44 -15.79 -13.69 -5.47
N GLU A 45 -17.09 -13.95 -5.41
CA GLU A 45 -18.12 -13.39 -6.30
C GLU A 45 -18.54 -11.97 -5.86
N HIS A 46 -17.57 -11.06 -5.77
CA HIS A 46 -17.74 -9.73 -5.18
C HIS A 46 -18.79 -8.84 -5.87
N PRO A 47 -18.89 -8.77 -7.22
CA PRO A 47 -19.93 -7.96 -7.87
C PRO A 47 -21.34 -8.41 -7.48
N ARG A 48 -21.57 -9.73 -7.42
CA ARG A 48 -22.86 -10.30 -7.04
C ARG A 48 -23.14 -10.10 -5.55
N ALA A 49 -22.13 -10.32 -4.70
CA ALA A 49 -22.22 -10.07 -3.26
C ALA A 49 -22.70 -8.63 -2.98
N ARG A 50 -22.09 -7.65 -3.63
CA ARG A 50 -22.44 -6.23 -3.46
C ARG A 50 -23.88 -5.92 -3.88
N GLU A 51 -24.33 -6.46 -5.01
CA GLU A 51 -25.71 -6.30 -5.46
C GLU A 51 -26.71 -6.83 -4.42
N LEU A 52 -26.46 -8.03 -3.90
CA LEU A 52 -27.31 -8.67 -2.89
C LEU A 52 -27.35 -7.88 -1.58
N LEU A 53 -26.20 -7.40 -1.09
CA LEU A 53 -26.10 -6.59 0.12
C LEU A 53 -26.83 -5.26 -0.01
N ARG A 54 -26.73 -4.59 -1.17
CA ARG A 54 -27.48 -3.35 -1.45
C ARG A 54 -28.98 -3.58 -1.57
N ARG A 55 -29.41 -4.72 -2.10
CA ARG A 55 -30.83 -5.10 -2.15
C ARG A 55 -31.35 -5.40 -0.75
N ALA A 56 -30.60 -6.14 0.06
CA ALA A 56 -30.92 -6.40 1.46
C ALA A 56 -31.07 -5.09 2.25
N ALA A 57 -30.06 -4.22 2.19
CA ALA A 57 -30.08 -2.92 2.88
C ALA A 57 -31.30 -2.06 2.54
N ARG A 58 -31.75 -2.08 1.28
CA ARG A 58 -32.95 -1.37 0.80
C ARG A 58 -34.26 -2.05 1.20
N GLY A 59 -34.23 -3.37 1.42
CA GLY A 59 -35.41 -4.15 1.82
C GLY A 59 -35.74 -4.09 3.31
N PHE A 60 -34.76 -3.73 4.16
CA PHE A 60 -34.98 -3.54 5.60
C PHE A 60 -35.79 -2.27 5.89
N GLY A 61 -36.79 -2.39 6.78
CA GLY A 61 -37.68 -1.29 7.17
C GLY A 61 -37.01 -0.22 8.05
N ALA A 62 -37.79 0.80 8.43
CA ALA A 62 -37.30 1.91 9.26
C ALA A 62 -36.75 1.43 10.63
N HIS A 63 -37.46 0.48 11.26
CA HIS A 63 -37.11 -0.10 12.57
C HIS A 63 -36.00 -1.17 12.52
N GLU A 64 -35.52 -1.54 11.33
CA GLU A 64 -34.48 -2.55 11.14
C GLU A 64 -33.11 -1.91 10.87
N GLU A 65 -32.84 -0.79 11.55
CA GLU A 65 -31.61 -0.02 11.33
C GLU A 65 -30.34 -0.80 11.65
N LEU A 66 -30.37 -1.67 12.65
CA LEU A 66 -29.27 -2.57 12.99
C LEU A 66 -28.91 -3.50 11.81
N ALA A 67 -29.91 -4.13 11.20
CA ALA A 67 -29.70 -5.06 10.07
C ALA A 67 -29.21 -4.32 8.82
N ARG A 68 -29.73 -3.11 8.57
CA ARG A 68 -29.25 -2.22 7.51
C ARG A 68 -27.80 -1.80 7.74
N ALA A 69 -27.42 -1.42 8.96
CA ALA A 69 -26.05 -1.06 9.30
C ALA A 69 -25.07 -2.22 9.06
N ARG A 70 -25.43 -3.46 9.45
CA ARG A 70 -24.65 -4.67 9.12
C ARG A 70 -24.43 -4.85 7.62
N CYS A 71 -25.47 -4.61 6.81
CA CYS A 71 -25.34 -4.69 5.34
C CYS A 71 -24.39 -3.63 4.78
N VAL A 72 -24.40 -2.41 5.34
CA VAL A 72 -23.46 -1.35 4.95
C VAL A 72 -22.02 -1.75 5.27
N VAL A 73 -21.75 -2.31 6.45
CA VAL A 73 -20.41 -2.80 6.82
C VAL A 73 -19.95 -3.91 5.89
N ALA A 74 -20.80 -4.92 5.64
CA ALA A 74 -20.48 -5.99 4.71
C ALA A 74 -20.26 -5.48 3.27
N GLU A 75 -21.06 -4.50 2.81
CA GLU A 75 -20.86 -3.90 1.48
C GLU A 75 -19.54 -3.13 1.40
N ALA A 76 -19.15 -2.43 2.46
CA ALA A 76 -17.89 -1.70 2.51
C ALA A 76 -16.68 -2.64 2.42
N GLU A 77 -16.74 -3.81 3.07
CA GLU A 77 -15.71 -4.85 2.95
C GLU A 77 -15.60 -5.38 1.52
N VAL A 78 -16.74 -5.70 0.89
CA VAL A 78 -16.78 -6.11 -0.52
C VAL A 78 -16.24 -5.02 -1.44
N ALA A 79 -16.59 -3.76 -1.22
CA ALA A 79 -16.08 -2.64 -2.00
C ALA A 79 -14.55 -2.49 -1.86
N MET A 80 -14.00 -2.69 -0.67
CA MET A 80 -12.55 -2.68 -0.43
C MET A 80 -11.84 -3.85 -1.14
N ALA A 81 -12.42 -5.05 -1.12
CA ALA A 81 -11.92 -6.21 -1.86
C ALA A 81 -11.92 -5.96 -3.38
N MET A 82 -12.94 -5.26 -3.90
CA MET A 82 -13.04 -4.82 -5.29
C MET A 82 -12.19 -3.58 -5.63
N ARG A 83 -11.39 -3.09 -4.67
CA ARG A 83 -10.58 -1.86 -4.79
C ARG A 83 -11.41 -0.65 -5.24
N GLU A 84 -12.64 -0.55 -4.76
CA GLU A 84 -13.52 0.61 -4.95
C GLU A 84 -13.41 1.58 -3.77
N LEU A 85 -12.33 2.35 -3.76
CA LEU A 85 -11.94 3.16 -2.60
C LEU A 85 -12.61 4.54 -2.55
N GLY A 86 -13.44 4.88 -3.54
CA GLY A 86 -14.16 6.17 -3.63
C GLY A 86 -15.50 6.22 -2.89
N GLY A 87 -15.85 5.20 -2.11
CA GLY A 87 -17.10 5.15 -1.33
C GLY A 87 -17.19 6.23 -0.25
N SER A 88 -18.40 6.47 0.28
CA SER A 88 -18.64 7.51 1.30
C SER A 88 -18.13 7.08 2.68
N PRO A 89 -17.08 7.72 3.24
CA PRO A 89 -16.60 7.40 4.59
C PRO A 89 -17.66 7.69 5.66
N ARG A 90 -18.54 8.67 5.39
CA ARG A 90 -19.63 9.06 6.29
C ARG A 90 -20.66 7.94 6.47
N ALA A 91 -20.96 7.18 5.41
CA ALA A 91 -21.93 6.09 5.49
C ALA A 91 -21.41 4.94 6.38
N LEU A 92 -20.13 4.59 6.25
CA LEU A 92 -19.49 3.57 7.09
C LEU A 92 -19.38 4.02 8.54
N ALA A 93 -19.01 5.29 8.78
CA ALA A 93 -18.96 5.86 10.12
C ALA A 93 -20.34 5.91 10.80
N ALA A 94 -21.39 6.29 10.06
CA ALA A 94 -22.76 6.27 10.55
C ALA A 94 -23.22 4.85 10.90
N ALA A 95 -22.95 3.86 10.04
CA ALA A 95 -23.24 2.47 10.31
C ALA A 95 -22.52 1.97 11.57
N ALA A 96 -21.24 2.29 11.74
CA ALA A 96 -20.47 1.95 12.93
C ALA A 96 -21.09 2.56 14.21
N ALA A 97 -21.54 3.81 14.16
CA ALA A 97 -22.19 4.48 15.29
C ALA A 97 -23.54 3.83 15.63
N THR A 98 -24.36 3.48 14.63
CA THR A 98 -25.61 2.73 14.83
C THR A 98 -25.34 1.37 15.47
N LEU A 99 -24.32 0.64 15.01
CA LEU A 99 -23.94 -0.66 15.56
C LEU A 99 -23.50 -0.56 17.03
N GLU A 100 -22.68 0.43 17.35
CA GLU A 100 -22.22 0.68 18.72
C GLU A 100 -23.39 1.03 19.65
N ALA A 101 -24.33 1.88 19.20
CA ALA A 101 -25.53 2.24 19.97
C ALA A 101 -26.44 1.03 20.29
N HIS A 102 -26.37 -0.02 19.45
CA HIS A 102 -27.11 -1.27 19.61
C HIS A 102 -26.28 -2.39 20.26
N ALA A 103 -25.10 -2.07 20.83
CA ALA A 103 -24.17 -3.02 21.43
C ALA A 103 -23.66 -4.13 20.48
N ASP A 104 -23.71 -3.90 19.16
CA ASP A 104 -23.11 -4.78 18.17
C ASP A 104 -21.64 -4.40 17.93
N HIS A 105 -20.84 -4.57 18.98
CA HIS A 105 -19.46 -4.12 19.02
C HIS A 105 -18.59 -4.81 17.97
N ALA A 106 -18.81 -6.10 17.69
CA ALA A 106 -18.02 -6.83 16.70
C ALA A 106 -18.14 -6.21 15.30
N ASN A 107 -19.36 -5.89 14.85
CA ASN A 107 -19.56 -5.26 13.54
C ASN A 107 -19.12 -3.78 13.54
N ALA A 108 -19.24 -3.08 14.67
CA ALA A 108 -18.71 -1.72 14.81
C ALA A 108 -17.17 -1.70 14.71
N LEU A 109 -16.49 -2.66 15.31
CA LEU A 109 -15.03 -2.87 15.21
C LEU A 109 -14.64 -3.22 13.77
N GLN A 110 -15.37 -4.12 13.11
CA GLN A 110 -15.15 -4.48 11.71
C GLN A 110 -15.24 -3.24 10.80
N ALA A 111 -16.24 -2.37 11.01
CA ALA A 111 -16.36 -1.12 10.25
C ALA A 111 -15.14 -0.20 10.40
N ARG A 112 -14.58 -0.10 11.61
CA ARG A 112 -13.36 0.68 11.89
C ARG A 112 -12.12 0.06 11.24
N LEU A 113 -11.99 -1.26 11.28
CA LEU A 113 -10.91 -1.99 10.60
C LEU A 113 -10.96 -1.81 9.08
N ILE A 114 -12.15 -1.89 8.48
CA ILE A 114 -12.34 -1.60 7.04
C ILE A 114 -11.89 -0.17 6.73
N ALA A 115 -12.27 0.80 7.56
CA ALA A 115 -11.85 2.19 7.37
C ALA A 115 -10.32 2.35 7.46
N ALA A 116 -9.67 1.71 8.45
CA ALA A 116 -8.21 1.74 8.62
C ALA A 116 -7.48 1.13 7.41
N ARG A 117 -7.90 -0.06 6.96
CA ARG A 117 -7.33 -0.74 5.78
C ARG A 117 -7.55 0.07 4.49
N GLN A 118 -8.70 0.72 4.34
CA GLN A 118 -8.93 1.64 3.22
C GLN A 118 -7.95 2.83 3.25
N GLN A 119 -7.66 3.39 4.42
CA GLN A 119 -6.66 4.47 4.53
C GLN A 119 -5.25 3.99 4.17
N LEU A 120 -4.86 2.76 4.55
CA LEU A 120 -3.57 2.17 4.15
C LEU A 120 -3.45 2.00 2.63
N LEU A 121 -4.49 1.46 1.98
CA LEU A 121 -4.55 1.32 0.52
C LEU A 121 -4.44 2.67 -0.20
N LEU A 122 -4.93 3.75 0.42
CA LEU A 122 -4.84 5.11 -0.08
C LEU A 122 -3.54 5.83 0.31
N GLY A 123 -2.63 5.17 1.05
CA GLY A 123 -1.39 5.79 1.51
C GLY A 123 -1.56 6.85 2.61
N ARG A 124 -2.66 6.84 3.35
CA ARG A 124 -2.96 7.84 4.39
C ARG A 124 -2.61 7.28 5.77
N LEU A 125 -1.32 7.16 6.06
CA LEU A 125 -0.83 6.46 7.25
C LEU A 125 -1.37 7.02 8.57
N GLU A 126 -1.40 8.35 8.73
CA GLU A 126 -1.90 8.96 9.96
C GLU A 126 -3.41 8.78 10.13
N ALA A 127 -4.18 8.79 9.03
CA ALA A 127 -5.59 8.47 9.08
C ALA A 127 -5.83 6.98 9.41
N ALA A 128 -4.98 6.08 8.93
CA ALA A 128 -5.01 4.66 9.30
C ALA A 128 -4.69 4.47 10.79
N ARG A 129 -3.65 5.16 11.31
CA ARG A 129 -3.28 5.16 12.73
C ARG A 129 -4.44 5.65 13.60
N ALA A 130 -5.05 6.77 13.24
CA ALA A 130 -6.20 7.32 13.97
C ALA A 130 -7.41 6.37 13.97
N ALA A 131 -7.63 5.63 12.89
CA ALA A 131 -8.70 4.63 12.79
C ALA A 131 -8.42 3.37 13.63
N LEU A 132 -7.14 3.00 13.82
CA LEU A 132 -6.71 1.86 14.64
C LEU A 132 -6.71 2.16 16.14
N ALA A 133 -6.33 3.37 16.56
CA ALA A 133 -6.16 3.72 17.98
C ALA A 133 -7.33 3.33 18.92
N PRO A 134 -8.62 3.42 18.53
CA PRO A 134 -9.72 3.00 19.39
C PRO A 134 -9.84 1.47 19.60
N LEU A 135 -9.13 0.66 18.81
CA LEU A 135 -9.18 -0.80 18.86
C LEU A 135 -8.22 -1.35 19.94
N ASP A 136 -7.13 -0.64 20.23
CA ASP A 136 -6.08 -1.07 21.17
C ASP A 136 -6.60 -1.26 22.62
N ALA A 137 -7.73 -0.63 22.95
CA ALA A 137 -8.32 -0.64 24.29
C ALA A 137 -9.49 -1.64 24.45
N ARG A 138 -9.74 -2.52 23.47
CA ARG A 138 -10.92 -3.39 23.47
C ARG A 138 -10.57 -4.87 23.33
N ASP A 139 -11.35 -5.71 24.01
CA ASP A 139 -11.32 -7.15 23.82
C ASP A 139 -11.88 -7.50 22.44
N LEU A 140 -10.97 -7.79 21.50
CA LEU A 140 -11.31 -8.14 20.13
C LEU A 140 -11.62 -9.65 20.02
N PRO A 141 -12.68 -10.04 19.28
CA PRO A 141 -12.80 -11.41 18.81
C PRO A 141 -11.54 -11.84 18.06
N PRO A 142 -11.06 -13.10 18.19
CA PRO A 142 -9.76 -13.50 17.63
C PRO A 142 -9.56 -13.22 16.13
N ALA A 143 -10.63 -13.32 15.33
CA ALA A 143 -10.54 -12.99 13.90
C ALA A 143 -10.31 -11.49 13.66
N LEU A 144 -10.98 -10.62 14.41
CA LEU A 144 -10.80 -9.17 14.30
C LEU A 144 -9.44 -8.73 14.87
N GLU A 145 -8.98 -9.37 15.94
CA GLU A 145 -7.64 -9.14 16.50
C GLU A 145 -6.56 -9.46 15.46
N ALA A 146 -6.66 -10.60 14.76
CA ALA A 146 -5.69 -10.94 13.72
C ALA A 146 -5.65 -9.92 12.58
N VAL A 147 -6.82 -9.46 12.12
CA VAL A 147 -6.92 -8.43 11.07
C VAL A 147 -6.40 -7.09 11.56
N ALA A 148 -6.68 -6.71 12.82
CA ALA A 148 -6.14 -5.50 13.44
C ALA A 148 -4.61 -5.55 13.49
N GLU A 149 -4.04 -6.66 13.94
CA GLU A 149 -2.60 -6.84 14.05
C GLU A 149 -1.90 -6.91 12.69
N LEU A 150 -2.51 -7.51 11.66
CA LEU A 150 -2.01 -7.41 10.28
C LEU A 150 -2.03 -5.97 9.76
N THR A 151 -3.08 -5.21 10.08
CA THR A 151 -3.18 -3.79 9.71
C THR A 151 -2.13 -2.95 10.44
N THR A 152 -1.88 -3.23 11.73
CA THR A 152 -0.82 -2.59 12.53
C THR A 152 0.57 -2.96 12.02
N MET A 153 0.79 -4.22 11.66
CA MET A 153 2.03 -4.69 11.03
C MET A 153 2.28 -3.91 9.74
N GLU A 154 1.31 -3.87 8.83
CA GLU A 154 1.44 -3.13 7.58
C GLU A 154 1.78 -1.66 7.88
N LEU A 155 0.99 -0.95 8.70
CA LEU A 155 1.25 0.44 9.08
C LEU A 155 2.69 0.66 9.60
N ALA A 156 3.20 -0.25 10.43
CA ALA A 156 4.57 -0.18 10.94
C ALA A 156 5.61 -0.36 9.82
N LEU A 157 5.41 -1.30 8.89
CA LEU A 157 6.29 -1.49 7.73
C LEU A 157 6.26 -0.32 6.75
N ARG A 158 5.09 0.30 6.57
CA ARG A 158 4.92 1.56 5.82
C ARG A 158 5.62 2.74 6.51
N SER A 159 6.21 2.54 7.67
CA SER A 159 7.07 3.50 8.37
C SER A 159 8.49 2.97 8.60
N LEU A 160 8.86 1.83 7.98
CA LEU A 160 10.10 1.08 8.20
C LEU A 160 10.38 0.73 9.68
N HIS A 161 9.35 0.66 10.52
CA HIS A 161 9.46 0.19 11.90
C HIS A 161 9.38 -1.34 11.94
N VAL A 162 10.48 -2.00 11.54
CA VAL A 162 10.53 -3.46 11.36
C VAL A 162 10.30 -4.24 12.65
N GLY A 163 10.86 -3.78 13.78
CA GLY A 163 10.66 -4.42 15.09
C GLY A 163 9.18 -4.47 15.51
N PRO A 164 8.48 -3.31 15.60
CA PRO A 164 7.04 -3.27 15.85
C PRO A 164 6.22 -4.08 14.86
N ALA A 165 6.58 -4.10 13.58
CA ALA A 165 5.90 -4.91 12.58
C ALA A 165 6.02 -6.42 12.87
N ARG A 166 7.22 -6.93 13.17
CA ARG A 166 7.42 -8.35 13.53
C ARG A 166 6.63 -8.72 14.79
N ALA A 167 6.58 -7.84 15.78
CA ALA A 167 5.78 -8.05 16.98
C ALA A 167 4.27 -8.13 16.69
N ALA A 168 3.76 -7.23 15.85
CA ALA A 168 2.37 -7.25 15.40
C ALA A 168 2.05 -8.52 14.60
N LEU A 169 2.93 -8.94 13.69
CA LEU A 169 2.74 -10.19 12.93
C LEU A 169 2.68 -11.42 13.85
N ALA A 170 3.51 -11.48 14.89
CA ALA A 170 3.46 -12.57 15.87
C ALA A 170 2.11 -12.61 16.62
N ARG A 171 1.57 -11.45 16.99
CA ARG A 171 0.22 -11.35 17.60
C ARG A 171 -0.87 -11.76 16.60
N ALA A 172 -0.77 -11.33 15.34
CA ALA A 172 -1.68 -11.73 14.28
C ALA A 172 -1.69 -13.26 14.08
N GLN A 173 -0.52 -13.90 14.11
CA GLN A 173 -0.40 -15.36 14.00
C GLN A 173 -1.08 -16.08 15.17
N ALA A 174 -0.86 -15.61 16.40
CA ALA A 174 -1.51 -16.18 17.58
C ALA A 174 -3.04 -16.02 17.52
N ALA A 175 -3.53 -14.85 17.10
CA ALA A 175 -4.95 -14.56 16.96
C ALA A 175 -5.61 -15.39 15.84
N ALA A 176 -4.95 -15.53 14.68
CA ALA A 176 -5.41 -16.37 13.57
C ALA A 176 -5.54 -17.85 13.97
N ALA A 177 -4.57 -18.37 14.73
CA ALA A 177 -4.61 -19.74 15.26
C ALA A 177 -5.82 -19.96 16.19
N ARG A 178 -6.16 -18.97 17.04
CA ARG A 178 -7.36 -19.01 17.88
C ARG A 178 -8.65 -18.90 17.07
N ALA A 179 -8.65 -18.08 16.02
CA ALA A 179 -9.80 -17.87 15.15
C ALA A 179 -10.16 -19.12 14.32
N ARG A 180 -9.17 -19.96 13.98
CA ARG A 180 -9.34 -21.19 13.18
C ARG A 180 -10.01 -20.94 11.81
N VAL A 181 -9.76 -19.77 11.22
CA VAL A 181 -10.21 -19.41 9.88
C VAL A 181 -9.07 -19.67 8.89
N PRO A 182 -9.20 -20.62 7.95
CA PRO A 182 -8.12 -20.96 7.01
C PRO A 182 -7.64 -19.78 6.17
N ALA A 183 -8.58 -18.96 5.67
CA ALA A 183 -8.25 -17.78 4.86
C ALA A 183 -7.38 -16.76 5.62
N LEU A 184 -7.66 -16.55 6.90
CA LEU A 184 -6.89 -15.65 7.76
C LEU A 184 -5.49 -16.22 8.06
N SER A 185 -5.38 -17.54 8.23
CA SER A 185 -4.08 -18.20 8.41
C SER A 185 -3.21 -18.06 7.14
N ALA A 186 -3.82 -18.12 5.96
CA ALA A 186 -3.13 -17.88 4.70
C ALA A 186 -2.68 -16.42 4.56
N GLU A 187 -3.50 -15.44 4.97
CA GLU A 187 -3.14 -14.01 4.96
C GLU A 187 -1.93 -13.73 5.88
N VAL A 188 -1.90 -14.32 7.09
CA VAL A 188 -0.74 -14.25 8.00
C VAL A 188 0.50 -14.89 7.37
N ALA A 189 0.37 -16.05 6.74
CA ALA A 189 1.48 -16.75 6.11
C ALA A 189 2.09 -15.93 4.95
N GLU A 190 1.25 -15.29 4.12
CA GLU A 190 1.71 -14.41 3.05
C GLU A 190 2.40 -13.15 3.60
N ALA A 191 1.87 -12.56 4.69
CA ALA A 191 2.50 -11.44 5.37
C ALA A 191 3.89 -11.79 5.91
N GLN A 192 4.05 -13.00 6.50
CA GLN A 192 5.35 -13.52 6.93
C GLN A 192 6.29 -13.70 5.74
N ALA A 193 5.83 -14.35 4.66
CA ALA A 193 6.64 -14.52 3.46
C ALA A 193 7.09 -13.17 2.86
N ALA A 194 6.22 -12.15 2.89
CA ALA A 194 6.55 -10.81 2.41
C ALA A 194 7.66 -10.12 3.24
N LEU A 195 7.81 -10.41 4.53
CA LEU A 195 8.91 -9.88 5.35
C LEU A 195 10.27 -10.51 4.99
N ASP A 196 10.24 -11.76 4.54
CA ASP A 196 11.44 -12.53 4.26
C ASP A 196 11.93 -12.34 2.80
N ARG A 197 11.09 -11.76 1.94
CA ARG A 197 11.44 -11.38 0.56
C ARG A 197 12.30 -10.11 0.52
N PRO A 198 13.21 -9.98 -0.46
CA PRO A 198 13.92 -8.73 -0.73
C PRO A 198 12.97 -7.55 -0.92
N ALA A 199 13.31 -6.39 -0.36
CA ALA A 199 12.51 -5.17 -0.41
C ALA A 199 13.18 -4.04 -1.19
N ALA A 200 14.50 -4.12 -1.39
CA ALA A 200 15.29 -3.14 -2.10
C ALA A 200 16.60 -3.75 -2.58
N ARG A 201 17.39 -2.96 -3.33
CA ARG A 201 18.69 -3.34 -3.88
C ARG A 201 19.70 -2.29 -3.45
N ARG A 202 20.83 -2.70 -2.89
CA ARG A 202 21.97 -1.84 -2.57
C ARG A 202 22.87 -1.79 -3.79
N LEU A 203 23.08 -0.61 -4.35
CA LEU A 203 24.04 -0.39 -5.44
C LEU A 203 25.34 0.21 -4.87
N PHE A 204 26.47 -0.34 -5.30
CA PHE A 204 27.81 0.11 -4.94
C PHE A 204 28.80 -0.15 -6.09
N ALA A 205 30.01 0.41 -6.01
CA ALA A 205 30.99 0.40 -7.11
C ALA A 205 31.42 -1.01 -7.60
N GLY A 206 31.13 -2.07 -6.83
CA GLY A 206 31.48 -3.47 -7.15
C GLY A 206 30.31 -4.37 -7.52
N GLY A 207 29.07 -3.86 -7.55
CA GLY A 207 27.90 -4.65 -7.88
C GLY A 207 26.62 -4.22 -7.17
N GLU A 208 25.70 -5.16 -7.07
CA GLU A 208 24.39 -4.98 -6.48
C GLU A 208 24.08 -6.11 -5.50
N GLU A 209 23.45 -5.79 -4.38
CA GLU A 209 23.03 -6.74 -3.35
C GLU A 209 21.54 -6.56 -3.03
N ALA A 210 20.78 -7.65 -2.99
CA ALA A 210 19.38 -7.63 -2.60
C ALA A 210 19.26 -7.50 -1.07
N LEU A 211 18.45 -6.55 -0.58
CA LEU A 211 18.25 -6.31 0.85
C LEU A 211 16.81 -6.60 1.27
N ARG A 212 16.64 -7.28 2.40
CA ARG A 212 15.37 -7.43 3.14
C ARG A 212 15.06 -6.20 3.98
N LEU A 213 13.87 -6.14 4.57
CA LEU A 213 13.38 -4.95 5.27
C LEU A 213 14.22 -4.56 6.49
N ASP A 214 14.71 -5.54 7.25
CA ASP A 214 15.61 -5.34 8.38
C ASP A 214 16.98 -4.83 7.95
N GLU A 215 17.51 -5.35 6.85
CA GLU A 215 18.77 -4.89 6.26
C GLU A 215 18.64 -3.45 5.72
N VAL A 216 17.51 -3.10 5.11
CA VAL A 216 17.20 -1.71 4.73
C VAL A 216 17.12 -0.80 5.95
N ALA A 217 16.46 -1.23 7.02
CA ALA A 217 16.35 -0.47 8.26
C ALA A 217 17.72 -0.27 8.92
N ALA A 218 18.56 -1.32 8.97
CA ALA A 218 19.92 -1.26 9.49
C ALA A 218 20.81 -0.33 8.66
N LEU A 219 20.73 -0.40 7.32
CA LEU A 219 21.45 0.50 6.43
C LEU A 219 21.07 1.96 6.67
N ARG A 220 19.78 2.27 6.84
CA ARG A 220 19.32 3.63 7.15
C ARG A 220 19.73 4.12 8.54
N ALA A 221 19.91 3.22 9.50
CA ALA A 221 20.39 3.54 10.83
C ALA A 221 21.93 3.65 10.92
N SER A 222 22.64 3.25 9.88
CA SER A 222 24.10 3.33 9.80
C SER A 222 24.61 4.75 9.55
N ASP A 223 25.93 4.92 9.63
CA ASP A 223 26.59 6.21 9.35
C ASP A 223 26.74 6.52 7.85
N ALA A 224 26.36 5.60 6.96
CA ALA A 224 26.46 5.77 5.52
C ALA A 224 25.60 6.95 5.01
N LEU A 225 26.06 7.60 3.94
CA LEU A 225 25.25 8.52 3.16
C LEU A 225 24.37 7.70 2.21
N VAL A 226 23.09 7.57 2.53
CA VAL A 226 22.12 6.81 1.75
C VAL A 226 21.34 7.72 0.83
N VAL A 227 21.44 7.48 -0.48
CA VAL A 227 20.52 8.02 -1.49
C VAL A 227 19.45 6.96 -1.76
N ASP A 228 18.25 7.19 -1.24
CA ASP A 228 17.16 6.21 -1.28
C ASP A 228 16.19 6.53 -2.41
N ALA A 229 16.18 5.69 -3.43
CA ALA A 229 15.30 5.77 -4.60
C ALA A 229 13.93 5.14 -4.38
N CYS A 230 13.74 4.29 -3.36
CA CYS A 230 12.41 3.84 -2.95
C CYS A 230 11.58 5.02 -2.45
N ARG A 231 12.23 5.95 -1.73
CA ARG A 231 11.58 7.08 -1.06
C ARG A 231 11.92 8.46 -1.63
N ARG A 232 12.84 8.50 -2.58
CA ARG A 232 13.35 9.72 -3.24
C ARG A 232 13.87 10.75 -2.23
N GLY A 233 14.90 10.38 -1.48
CA GLY A 233 15.55 11.27 -0.53
C GLY A 233 17.00 10.91 -0.28
N VAL A 234 17.67 11.77 0.49
CA VAL A 234 19.07 11.59 0.90
C VAL A 234 19.12 11.69 2.42
N GLY A 235 19.87 10.81 3.07
CA GLY A 235 20.06 10.88 4.52
C GLY A 235 21.37 10.26 4.96
N ALA A 236 21.83 10.67 6.13
CA ALA A 236 23.00 10.09 6.78
C ALA A 236 22.78 10.12 8.30
N GLY A 237 22.91 8.98 8.98
CA GLY A 237 22.50 8.84 10.38
C GLY A 237 21.03 9.24 10.59
N GLY A 238 20.76 10.08 11.59
CA GLY A 238 19.40 10.55 11.90
C GLY A 238 18.84 11.65 10.99
N ALA A 239 19.65 12.22 10.08
CA ALA A 239 19.21 13.32 9.21
C ALA A 239 18.57 12.79 7.92
N TRP A 240 17.44 13.37 7.52
CA TRP A 240 16.72 13.02 6.29
C TRP A 240 16.34 14.26 5.48
N ARG A 241 16.59 14.22 4.16
CA ARG A 241 16.25 15.27 3.20
C ARG A 241 15.33 14.71 2.12
N PRO A 242 14.03 15.04 2.15
CA PRO A 242 13.13 14.63 1.09
C PRO A 242 13.40 15.36 -0.23
N LEU A 243 13.48 14.60 -1.33
CA LEU A 243 13.59 15.12 -2.70
C LEU A 243 12.47 14.62 -3.62
N ALA A 244 11.45 13.93 -3.08
CA ALA A 244 10.34 13.38 -3.85
C ALA A 244 9.59 14.42 -4.70
N ARG A 245 9.41 15.65 -4.16
CA ARG A 245 8.79 16.79 -4.88
C ARG A 245 9.77 17.55 -5.78
N ARG A 246 11.03 17.11 -5.85
CA ARG A 246 12.13 17.74 -6.59
C ARG A 246 12.80 16.70 -7.49
N PRO A 247 12.09 16.13 -8.49
CA PRO A 247 12.54 14.96 -9.25
C PRO A 247 13.89 15.17 -9.94
N VAL A 248 14.15 16.37 -10.48
CA VAL A 248 15.44 16.72 -11.08
C VAL A 248 16.57 16.68 -10.05
N LEU A 249 16.36 17.24 -8.85
CA LEU A 249 17.40 17.25 -7.81
C LEU A 249 17.66 15.84 -7.28
N PHE A 250 16.61 15.03 -7.14
CA PHE A 250 16.76 13.62 -6.78
C PHE A 250 17.54 12.85 -7.85
N ALA A 251 17.22 13.04 -9.13
CA ALA A 251 17.92 12.39 -10.24
C ALA A 251 19.42 12.75 -10.24
N LEU A 252 19.76 14.03 -10.02
CA LEU A 252 21.15 14.46 -9.90
C LEU A 252 21.85 13.83 -8.68
N ALA A 253 21.20 13.81 -7.51
CA ALA A 253 21.75 13.20 -6.29
C ALA A 253 22.02 11.71 -6.48
N ARG A 254 21.09 10.98 -7.11
CA ARG A 254 21.24 9.57 -7.44
C ARG A 254 22.40 9.33 -8.40
N ALA A 255 22.46 10.06 -9.52
CA ALA A 255 23.54 9.89 -10.49
C ALA A 255 24.93 10.19 -9.90
N LEU A 256 25.03 11.20 -9.04
CA LEU A 256 26.27 11.52 -8.31
C LEU A 256 26.67 10.42 -7.32
N ALA A 257 25.70 9.80 -6.64
CA ALA A 257 25.95 8.73 -5.68
C ALA A 257 26.30 7.39 -6.36
N GLU A 258 25.69 7.07 -7.51
CA GLU A 258 26.04 5.88 -8.30
C GLU A 258 27.45 5.98 -8.89
N ALA A 259 27.91 7.19 -9.24
CA ALA A 259 29.26 7.42 -9.76
C ALA A 259 30.35 7.46 -8.67
N TRP A 260 29.98 7.61 -7.40
CA TRP A 260 30.93 7.67 -6.29
C TRP A 260 31.75 6.36 -6.20
N PRO A 261 33.07 6.40 -5.92
CA PRO A 261 33.88 7.57 -5.51
C PRO A 261 34.39 8.45 -6.67
N GLY A 262 34.05 8.13 -7.91
CA GLY A 262 34.45 8.86 -9.11
C GLY A 262 33.59 10.09 -9.41
N ASP A 263 33.98 10.81 -10.47
CA ASP A 263 33.22 11.92 -11.02
C ASP A 263 32.27 11.47 -12.14
N ILE A 264 31.22 12.24 -12.37
CA ILE A 264 30.28 12.04 -13.48
C ILE A 264 30.29 13.25 -14.42
N GLU A 265 30.28 12.98 -15.72
CA GLU A 265 30.35 13.99 -16.77
C GLU A 265 29.07 14.84 -16.85
N ARG A 266 29.20 16.11 -17.28
CA ARG A 266 28.05 17.05 -17.36
C ARG A 266 26.97 16.55 -18.32
N GLU A 267 27.40 15.99 -19.44
CA GLU A 267 26.56 15.43 -20.49
C GLU A 267 25.77 14.22 -19.98
N ALA A 268 26.40 13.34 -19.18
CA ALA A 268 25.74 12.22 -18.52
C ALA A 268 24.69 12.68 -17.50
N LEU A 269 25.01 13.69 -16.69
CA LEU A 269 24.05 14.30 -15.75
C LEU A 269 22.86 14.94 -16.48
N ILE A 270 23.09 15.63 -17.60
CA ILE A 270 22.02 16.22 -18.43
C ILE A 270 21.13 15.12 -18.99
N ALA A 271 21.72 14.07 -19.56
CA ALA A 271 20.97 12.95 -20.11
C ALA A 271 20.10 12.28 -19.05
N TYR A 272 20.65 12.06 -17.86
CA TYR A 272 19.95 11.41 -16.76
C TYR A 272 18.85 12.29 -16.15
N ALA A 273 19.14 13.54 -15.80
CA ALA A 273 18.22 14.38 -15.02
C ALA A 273 17.20 15.14 -15.88
N PHE A 274 17.50 15.40 -17.17
CA PHE A 274 16.63 16.14 -18.08
C PHE A 274 16.04 15.27 -19.20
N ASN A 275 16.35 13.97 -19.23
CA ASN A 275 15.85 12.98 -20.19
C ASN A 275 16.05 13.41 -21.66
N THR A 276 17.24 13.95 -21.98
CA THR A 276 17.59 14.41 -23.33
C THR A 276 19.02 14.01 -23.68
N ARG A 277 19.21 13.49 -24.90
CA ARG A 277 20.54 13.08 -25.39
C ARG A 277 21.28 14.17 -26.16
N HIS A 278 20.66 15.34 -26.35
CA HIS A 278 21.23 16.47 -27.10
C HIS A 278 21.41 17.68 -26.16
N PRO A 279 22.51 17.75 -25.40
CA PRO A 279 22.79 18.87 -24.51
C PRO A 279 23.13 20.13 -25.31
N ASP A 280 22.47 21.24 -25.00
CA ASP A 280 22.79 22.59 -25.49
C ASP A 280 23.35 23.47 -24.36
N GLU A 281 23.78 24.70 -24.67
CA GLU A 281 24.35 25.59 -23.65
C GLU A 281 23.31 26.01 -22.59
N THR A 282 22.03 26.04 -22.97
CA THR A 282 20.91 26.29 -22.05
C THR A 282 20.80 25.18 -21.00
N LEU A 283 20.91 23.92 -21.39
CA LEU A 283 20.89 22.76 -20.50
C LEU A 283 22.14 22.71 -19.62
N ARG A 284 23.31 23.13 -20.13
CA ARG A 284 24.52 23.29 -19.29
C ARG A 284 24.34 24.37 -18.23
N ALA A 285 23.77 25.52 -18.60
CA ALA A 285 23.44 26.59 -17.65
C ALA A 285 22.43 26.12 -16.60
N ARG A 286 21.38 25.41 -17.03
CA ARG A 286 20.38 24.81 -16.13
C ARG A 286 21.00 23.79 -15.19
N LEU A 287 21.88 22.91 -15.67
CA LEU A 287 22.60 21.94 -14.84
C LEU A 287 23.38 22.64 -13.71
N ARG A 288 24.11 23.72 -14.02
CA ARG A 288 24.86 24.50 -13.02
C ARG A 288 23.93 25.03 -11.92
N VAL A 289 22.76 25.55 -12.29
CA VAL A 289 21.75 26.04 -11.33
C VAL A 289 21.20 24.92 -10.45
N GLU A 290 20.81 23.78 -11.04
CA GLU A 290 20.25 22.67 -10.28
C GLU A 290 21.29 21.99 -9.37
N ILE A 291 22.56 21.89 -9.81
CA ILE A 291 23.67 21.44 -8.95
C ILE A 291 23.87 22.40 -7.78
N GLY A 292 23.82 23.73 -8.02
CA GLY A 292 23.89 24.72 -6.95
C GLY A 292 22.77 24.57 -5.92
N ARG A 293 21.54 24.33 -6.38
CA ARG A 293 20.38 24.06 -5.51
C ARG A 293 20.53 22.76 -4.73
N LEU A 294 20.95 21.68 -5.40
CA LEU A 294 21.19 20.39 -4.73
C LEU A 294 22.26 20.55 -3.66
N ARG A 295 23.40 21.18 -3.99
CA ARG A 295 24.50 21.45 -3.04
C ARG A 295 24.02 22.18 -1.80
N ALA A 296 23.17 23.19 -1.95
CA ALA A 296 22.61 23.92 -0.80
C ALA A 296 21.71 23.05 0.07
N LEU A 297 20.92 22.14 -0.53
CA LEU A 297 20.01 21.25 0.20
C LEU A 297 20.71 20.14 0.97
N VAL A 298 21.78 19.58 0.41
CA VAL A 298 22.50 18.43 1.01
C VAL A 298 23.78 18.85 1.73
N ALA A 299 23.99 20.14 1.98
CA ALA A 299 25.26 20.68 2.48
C ALA A 299 25.71 20.08 3.83
N ALA A 300 24.76 19.63 4.66
CA ALA A 300 25.02 18.99 5.94
C ALA A 300 25.47 17.53 5.78
N GLU A 301 25.03 16.87 4.72
CA GLU A 301 25.24 15.45 4.45
C GLU A 301 26.44 15.22 3.51
N ALA A 302 26.62 16.08 2.50
CA ALA A 302 27.68 15.96 1.50
C ALA A 302 28.05 17.31 0.84
N GLY A 303 29.29 17.39 0.35
CA GLY A 303 29.73 18.39 -0.61
C GLY A 303 29.53 17.90 -2.05
N ILE A 304 29.39 18.84 -3.00
CA ILE A 304 29.40 18.56 -4.43
C ILE A 304 30.43 19.47 -5.09
N GLU A 305 31.50 18.90 -5.60
CA GLU A 305 32.64 19.63 -6.17
C GLU A 305 32.61 19.56 -7.70
N ALA A 306 33.04 20.63 -8.36
CA ALA A 306 33.22 20.62 -9.80
C ALA A 306 34.57 19.98 -10.15
N THR A 307 34.58 19.13 -11.19
CA THR A 307 35.79 18.57 -11.79
C THR A 307 36.00 19.15 -13.19
N ALA A 308 37.11 18.79 -13.84
CA ALA A 308 37.36 19.15 -15.23
C ALA A 308 36.21 18.70 -16.14
N ARG A 309 35.69 17.48 -15.95
CA ARG A 309 34.66 16.87 -16.81
C ARG A 309 33.24 17.00 -16.29
N GLY A 310 33.04 17.21 -14.99
CA GLY A 310 31.71 17.38 -14.42
C GLY A 310 31.70 17.63 -12.93
N PHE A 311 31.14 16.70 -12.16
CA PHE A 311 30.93 16.86 -10.72
C PHE A 311 31.19 15.57 -9.95
N VAL A 312 31.60 15.69 -8.70
CA VAL A 312 31.83 14.58 -7.77
C VAL A 312 31.13 14.81 -6.44
N LEU A 313 30.56 13.75 -5.87
CA LEU A 313 29.98 13.75 -4.53
C LEU A 313 31.08 13.53 -3.48
N ARG A 314 31.12 14.39 -2.47
CA ARG A 314 32.04 14.29 -1.33
C ARG A 314 31.22 14.07 -0.05
N PRO A 315 31.01 12.83 0.41
CA PRO A 315 30.33 12.61 1.68
C PRO A 315 31.10 13.30 2.81
N ARG A 316 30.37 13.85 3.79
CA ARG A 316 31.00 14.35 5.03
C ARG A 316 31.61 13.19 5.80
N ASP A 317 32.62 13.48 6.61
CA ASP A 317 33.29 12.51 7.50
C ASP A 317 33.83 11.25 6.82
N ALA A 318 34.12 11.33 5.51
CA ALA A 318 34.56 10.19 4.69
C ALA A 318 33.61 8.96 4.76
N ARG A 319 32.32 9.20 4.98
CA ARG A 319 31.30 8.15 5.03
C ARG A 319 31.21 7.39 3.71
N GLU A 320 30.82 6.12 3.77
CA GLU A 320 30.43 5.36 2.58
C GLU A 320 29.19 5.99 1.93
N VAL A 321 29.15 6.03 0.60
CA VAL A 321 27.95 6.42 -0.15
C VAL A 321 27.27 5.15 -0.67
N VAL A 322 25.97 5.04 -0.39
CA VAL A 322 25.16 3.90 -0.80
C VAL A 322 23.92 4.38 -1.52
N VAL A 323 23.60 3.73 -2.65
CA VAL A 323 22.34 3.97 -3.35
C VAL A 323 21.40 2.82 -3.07
N LEU A 324 20.25 3.12 -2.47
CA LEU A 324 19.18 2.15 -2.26
C LEU A 324 18.20 2.25 -3.43
N ALA A 325 18.21 1.26 -4.31
CA ALA A 325 17.33 1.15 -5.45
C ALA A 325 16.08 0.32 -5.13
N PRO A 326 14.93 0.62 -5.77
CA PRO A 326 13.74 -0.21 -5.66
C PRO A 326 14.00 -1.62 -6.23
N PRO A 327 13.26 -2.65 -5.77
CA PRO A 327 13.38 -4.02 -6.28
C PRO A 327 12.91 -4.16 -7.74
N ILE A 328 12.15 -3.18 -8.22
CA ILE A 328 11.75 -3.02 -9.61
C ILE A 328 12.13 -1.62 -10.09
N ASP A 329 12.79 -1.54 -11.23
CA ASP A 329 13.11 -0.27 -11.87
C ASP A 329 11.89 0.36 -12.56
N GLY A 330 11.97 1.68 -12.75
CA GLY A 330 11.02 2.45 -13.54
C GLY A 330 10.17 3.43 -12.72
N GLU A 331 9.67 4.45 -13.41
CA GLU A 331 8.84 5.50 -12.79
C GLU A 331 7.48 4.99 -12.33
N GLN A 332 6.99 3.91 -12.96
CA GLN A 332 5.71 3.26 -12.68
C GLN A 332 5.80 2.21 -11.56
N ALA A 333 6.91 2.12 -10.82
CA ALA A 333 7.11 1.12 -9.76
C ALA A 333 6.01 1.13 -8.69
N SER A 334 5.54 2.32 -8.26
CA SER A 334 4.44 2.43 -7.29
C SER A 334 3.10 1.94 -7.85
N LEU A 335 2.87 2.10 -9.16
CA LEU A 335 1.66 1.60 -9.82
C LEU A 335 1.68 0.07 -9.90
N VAL A 336 2.83 -0.52 -10.25
CA VAL A 336 3.02 -1.98 -10.24
C VAL A 336 2.92 -2.54 -8.83
N ALA A 337 3.44 -1.84 -7.82
CA ALA A 337 3.31 -2.21 -6.42
C ALA A 337 1.85 -2.27 -5.96
N LEU A 338 1.01 -1.30 -6.34
CA LEU A 338 -0.43 -1.34 -6.01
C LEU A 338 -1.16 -2.52 -6.64
N LEU A 339 -0.72 -2.98 -7.81
CA LEU A 339 -1.31 -4.10 -8.54
C LEU A 339 -0.72 -5.47 -8.14
N SER A 340 0.33 -5.49 -7.31
CA SER A 340 1.07 -6.73 -7.01
C SER A 340 0.34 -7.71 -6.11
N ASP A 341 -0.79 -7.29 -5.51
CA ASP A 341 -1.69 -8.16 -4.75
C ASP A 341 -2.60 -9.01 -5.66
N GLY A 342 -2.54 -8.80 -6.98
CA GLY A 342 -3.38 -9.50 -7.96
C GLY A 342 -4.84 -9.06 -7.96
N ALA A 343 -5.22 -8.06 -7.17
CA ALA A 343 -6.59 -7.55 -7.12
C ALA A 343 -6.90 -6.67 -8.34
N ALA A 344 -8.17 -6.64 -8.74
CA ALA A 344 -8.63 -5.85 -9.88
C ALA A 344 -8.90 -4.39 -9.48
N TRP A 345 -8.07 -3.45 -9.93
CA TRP A 345 -8.20 -2.03 -9.59
C TRP A 345 -8.89 -1.21 -10.68
N SER A 346 -9.67 -0.20 -10.30
CA SER A 346 -10.11 0.83 -11.27
C SER A 346 -9.03 1.90 -11.44
N THR A 347 -9.01 2.57 -12.60
CA THR A 347 -8.15 3.75 -12.82
C THR A 347 -8.39 4.85 -11.79
N SER A 348 -9.65 5.04 -11.36
CA SER A 348 -10.00 6.04 -10.35
C SER A 348 -9.45 5.71 -8.96
N ALA A 349 -9.46 4.43 -8.56
CA ALA A 349 -8.89 4.01 -7.27
C ALA A 349 -7.37 4.14 -7.25
N LEU A 350 -6.71 3.77 -8.35
CA LEU A 350 -5.25 3.94 -8.50
C LEU A 350 -4.86 5.42 -8.47
N ALA A 351 -5.64 6.29 -9.15
CA ALA A 351 -5.44 7.73 -9.11
C ALA A 351 -5.60 8.31 -7.70
N LEU A 352 -6.59 7.84 -6.93
CA LEU A 352 -6.77 8.23 -5.52
C LEU A 352 -5.61 7.77 -4.64
N ALA A 353 -5.11 6.55 -4.83
CA ALA A 353 -4.00 6.01 -4.04
C ALA A 353 -2.67 6.72 -4.35
N LEU A 354 -2.43 7.07 -5.62
CA LEU A 354 -1.20 7.75 -6.08
C LEU A 354 -1.24 9.28 -5.91
N ASP A 355 -2.36 9.84 -5.45
CA ASP A 355 -2.61 11.30 -5.45
C ASP A 355 -2.31 11.95 -6.82
N ALA A 356 -2.78 11.30 -7.89
CA ALA A 356 -2.49 11.67 -9.27
C ALA A 356 -3.78 11.87 -10.08
N SER A 357 -3.67 12.55 -11.22
CA SER A 357 -4.80 12.66 -12.14
C SER A 357 -5.08 11.30 -12.81
N GLN A 358 -6.35 10.98 -13.07
CA GLN A 358 -6.72 9.76 -13.80
C GLN A 358 -6.06 9.69 -15.18
N ARG A 359 -5.88 10.84 -15.85
CA ARG A 359 -5.20 10.91 -17.16
C ARG A 359 -3.74 10.49 -17.05
N THR A 360 -3.04 10.88 -15.99
CA THR A 360 -1.64 10.47 -15.75
C THR A 360 -1.57 8.96 -15.54
N VAL A 361 -2.43 8.42 -14.67
CA VAL A 361 -2.46 6.98 -14.38
C VAL A 361 -2.84 6.16 -15.61
N GLN A 362 -3.80 6.61 -16.40
CA GLN A 362 -4.23 5.91 -17.62
C GLN A 362 -3.12 5.84 -18.67
N ARG A 363 -2.30 6.89 -18.81
CA ARG A 363 -1.12 6.86 -19.69
C ARG A 363 -0.09 5.84 -19.22
N ALA A 364 0.24 5.85 -17.93
CA ALA A 364 1.17 4.88 -17.33
C ALA A 364 0.66 3.44 -17.46
N LEU A 365 -0.64 3.20 -17.29
CA LEU A 365 -1.24 1.88 -17.48
C LEU A 365 -1.20 1.41 -18.93
N ALA A 366 -1.41 2.31 -19.90
CA ALA A 366 -1.29 1.97 -21.32
C ALA A 366 0.15 1.61 -21.71
N GLU A 367 1.15 2.31 -21.15
CA GLU A 367 2.57 1.97 -21.31
C GLU A 367 2.86 0.59 -20.72
N LEU A 368 2.44 0.32 -19.47
CA LEU A 368 2.63 -0.98 -18.82
C LEU A 368 1.89 -2.12 -19.53
N GLU A 369 0.73 -1.86 -20.15
CA GLU A 369 -0.03 -2.86 -20.91
C GLU A 369 0.67 -3.19 -22.22
N ALA A 370 1.23 -2.18 -22.91
CA ALA A 370 2.06 -2.39 -24.09
C ALA A 370 3.33 -3.20 -23.78
N GLU A 371 3.88 -3.06 -22.57
CA GLU A 371 4.99 -3.87 -22.05
C GLU A 371 4.56 -5.27 -21.55
N GLY A 372 3.26 -5.59 -21.54
CA GLY A 372 2.73 -6.86 -21.04
C GLY A 372 2.80 -7.03 -19.52
N ARG A 373 3.04 -5.95 -18.77
CA ARG A 373 3.18 -5.96 -17.30
C ARG A 373 1.84 -5.87 -16.58
N VAL A 374 0.82 -5.32 -17.23
CA VAL A 374 -0.56 -5.26 -16.73
C VAL A 374 -1.53 -5.67 -17.83
N ARG A 375 -2.75 -6.05 -17.44
CA ARG A 375 -3.85 -6.34 -18.37
C ARG A 375 -5.13 -5.64 -17.96
N ALA A 376 -5.89 -5.14 -18.94
CA ALA A 376 -7.25 -4.68 -18.73
C ALA A 376 -8.28 -5.83 -18.82
N ILE A 377 -9.28 -5.80 -17.94
CA ILE A 377 -10.50 -6.63 -18.03
C ILE A 377 -11.74 -5.74 -17.99
N GLY A 378 -12.84 -6.20 -18.58
CA GLY A 378 -14.07 -5.39 -18.71
C GLY A 378 -13.93 -4.27 -19.76
N ARG A 379 -14.91 -3.36 -19.80
CA ARG A 379 -14.95 -2.24 -20.77
C ARG A 379 -15.47 -0.97 -20.12
N ALA A 380 -15.02 0.19 -20.63
CA ALA A 380 -15.45 1.51 -20.21
C ALA A 380 -15.43 1.68 -18.67
N ARG A 381 -16.57 2.02 -18.04
CA ARG A 381 -16.66 2.23 -16.58
C ARG A 381 -16.42 0.97 -15.74
N ALA A 382 -16.57 -0.21 -16.34
CA ALA A 382 -16.30 -1.49 -15.70
C ALA A 382 -14.86 -1.98 -15.93
N GLN A 383 -14.03 -1.20 -16.64
CA GLN A 383 -12.64 -1.58 -16.90
C GLN A 383 -11.84 -1.63 -15.60
N ARG A 384 -11.12 -2.74 -15.40
CA ARG A 384 -10.22 -2.96 -14.27
C ARG A 384 -8.85 -3.40 -14.77
N TRP A 385 -7.85 -3.12 -13.96
CA TRP A 385 -6.45 -3.41 -14.23
C TRP A 385 -5.95 -4.45 -13.24
N LEU A 386 -5.17 -5.38 -13.77
CA LEU A 386 -4.59 -6.50 -13.03
C LEU A 386 -3.12 -6.63 -13.42
N ALA A 387 -2.28 -7.03 -12.47
CA ALA A 387 -0.95 -7.53 -12.72
C ALA A 387 -0.81 -8.93 -12.10
N PRO A 388 0.09 -9.78 -12.63
CA PRO A 388 0.48 -11.00 -11.92
C PRO A 388 1.03 -10.65 -10.52
N PRO A 389 0.72 -11.45 -9.48
CA PRO A 389 1.32 -11.24 -8.17
C PRO A 389 2.85 -11.29 -8.23
N LEU A 390 3.51 -10.40 -7.50
CA LEU A 390 4.97 -10.38 -7.42
C LEU A 390 5.42 -11.26 -6.25
N THR A 391 6.08 -12.37 -6.55
CA THR A 391 6.48 -13.38 -5.55
C THR A 391 7.97 -13.33 -5.18
N GLY A 392 8.80 -12.66 -5.98
CA GLY A 392 10.25 -12.60 -5.77
C GLY A 392 10.75 -11.50 -4.82
N PHE A 393 9.91 -10.50 -4.53
CA PHE A 393 10.26 -9.35 -3.69
C PHE A 393 8.99 -8.79 -3.04
N THR A 394 9.17 -8.02 -1.97
CA THR A 394 8.08 -7.24 -1.35
C THR A 394 8.04 -5.83 -1.92
N THR A 395 6.83 -5.33 -2.17
CA THR A 395 6.58 -4.00 -2.75
C THR A 395 6.26 -2.95 -1.69
N ILE A 396 6.35 -3.30 -0.40
CA ILE A 396 5.92 -2.44 0.71
C ILE A 396 6.62 -1.08 0.73
N LEU A 397 7.87 -0.98 0.26
CA LEU A 397 8.61 0.30 0.18
C LEU A 397 8.19 1.17 -1.02
N LEU A 398 7.43 0.62 -1.96
CA LEU A 398 7.00 1.28 -3.19
C LEU A 398 5.57 1.81 -3.13
N LEU A 399 4.72 1.32 -2.21
CA LEU A 399 3.33 1.79 -2.14
C LEU A 399 3.28 3.25 -1.63
N PRO A 400 2.21 4.02 -1.90
CA PRO A 400 2.13 5.46 -1.63
C PRO A 400 2.16 5.85 -0.15
N ALA A 401 3.09 6.75 0.24
CA ALA A 401 3.39 7.08 1.64
C ALA A 401 4.08 5.95 2.44
N ALA A 402 4.96 5.17 1.80
CA ALA A 402 5.81 4.19 2.48
C ALA A 402 6.72 4.80 3.55
N LEU A 403 6.73 6.12 3.70
CA LEU A 403 7.01 6.89 4.89
C LEU A 403 6.59 8.36 4.63
N PRO A 404 6.29 9.15 5.67
CA PRO A 404 6.07 10.57 5.50
C PRO A 404 7.32 11.25 4.90
N ILE A 405 7.04 12.13 3.95
CA ILE A 405 7.94 13.18 3.49
C ILE A 405 7.65 14.33 4.46
N GLU A 406 8.28 14.33 5.64
CA GLU A 406 8.28 15.53 6.48
C GLU A 406 9.13 16.64 5.85
#